data_AF-A0A2E6D4Y5-F1
#
_entry.id   AF-A0A2E6D4Y5-F1
#
_cell.length_a   1.000
_cell.length_b   1.000
_cell.length_c   1.000
_cell.angle_alpha   90.00
_cell.angle_beta   90.00
_cell.angle_gamma   90.00
#
_symmetry.space_group_name_H-M   'P 1'
#
loop_
_entity.id
_entity.type
_entity.pdbx_description
1 polymer ?
#
loop_
_entity_poly.entity_id
_entity_poly.type
_entity_poly.pdbx_seq_one_letter_code
_entity_poly.pdbx_strand_id
1 'polypeptide(L)'
;MKLHPAILASCALLATSSAFAQVTDPNTGNTYDVITKNMFWTDAEADAKNQMFGGTPGHLATITSQAELDFVMANLVISRPWLGGFHDTADPNYSEPAGGWAWVTGEPFTFTNWSAGEPNDTAANGGPEDYLEMFKDSKWNDTNNAGGGWTDSYLVEWEGGGSIGTNYCSPANTNSSGQSAVISAVGSTIVAANNLTLTVNQMPLNQFGYFLNSDTKGFIPFPGGSQGNLCLGGSIGRHTKQIGNSGSTGVLSISVDLTNLPRPAGPYQVLAGETWNFTCWFRDKNPTVTSNFSDGITITFQ
;
A
#
# COMPACT_ATOMS: atom_id res chain seq x y z
N MET A 1 -25.87 -59.33 -19.70
CA MET A 1 -26.29 -58.37 -18.66
C MET A 1 -25.16 -57.37 -18.45
N LYS A 2 -25.29 -56.16 -18.99
CA LYS A 2 -24.29 -55.09 -18.89
C LYS A 2 -24.45 -54.39 -17.54
N LEU A 3 -23.43 -54.43 -16.68
CA LEU A 3 -23.31 -53.56 -15.51
C LEU A 3 -22.63 -52.27 -15.94
N HIS A 4 -23.30 -51.14 -15.72
CA HIS A 4 -22.74 -49.80 -15.88
C HIS A 4 -22.03 -49.39 -14.57
N PRO A 5 -20.88 -48.71 -14.61
CA PRO A 5 -20.32 -48.10 -13.40
C PRO A 5 -21.05 -46.78 -13.12
N ALA A 6 -21.53 -46.61 -11.88
CA ALA A 6 -22.03 -45.35 -11.37
C ALA A 6 -20.87 -44.37 -11.19
N ILE A 7 -20.93 -43.24 -11.90
CA ILE A 7 -20.04 -42.10 -11.69
C ILE A 7 -20.52 -41.40 -10.43
N LEU A 8 -19.71 -41.40 -9.37
CA LEU A 8 -19.89 -40.47 -8.25
C LEU A 8 -19.59 -39.06 -8.76
N ALA A 9 -20.63 -38.28 -9.08
CA ALA A 9 -20.52 -36.85 -9.18
C ALA A 9 -20.28 -36.29 -7.78
N SER A 10 -19.05 -35.89 -7.49
CA SER A 10 -18.74 -35.09 -6.30
C SER A 10 -19.41 -33.74 -6.50
N CYS A 11 -20.55 -33.55 -5.84
CA CYS A 11 -21.24 -32.27 -5.77
C CYS A 11 -20.37 -31.36 -4.88
N ALA A 12 -19.50 -30.57 -5.50
CA ALA A 12 -18.83 -29.49 -4.81
C ALA A 12 -19.92 -28.53 -4.34
N LEU A 13 -20.15 -28.52 -3.02
CA LEU A 13 -20.99 -27.54 -2.36
C LEU A 13 -20.32 -26.19 -2.63
N LEU A 14 -20.82 -25.43 -3.61
CA LEU A 14 -20.52 -24.01 -3.72
C LEU A 14 -21.14 -23.38 -2.47
N ALA A 15 -20.31 -23.18 -1.45
CA ALA A 15 -20.63 -22.26 -0.38
C ALA A 15 -20.89 -20.91 -1.04
N THR A 16 -22.15 -20.51 -1.11
CA THR A 16 -22.52 -19.15 -1.45
C THR A 16 -22.22 -18.32 -0.21
N SER A 17 -20.99 -17.82 -0.08
CA SER A 17 -20.69 -16.80 0.92
C SER A 17 -21.41 -15.53 0.50
N SER A 18 -22.50 -15.20 1.18
CA SER A 18 -23.05 -13.86 1.15
C SER A 18 -22.14 -12.97 2.00
N ALA A 19 -21.08 -12.43 1.41
CA ALA A 19 -20.31 -11.32 1.95
C ALA A 19 -20.22 -10.26 0.85
N PHE A 20 -20.76 -9.07 1.07
CA PHE A 20 -20.31 -7.91 0.31
C PHE A 20 -18.85 -7.68 0.69
N ALA A 21 -17.99 -7.50 -0.32
CA ALA A 21 -16.61 -7.97 -0.32
C ALA A 21 -15.61 -6.91 0.14
N GLN A 22 -14.52 -7.37 0.76
CA GLN A 22 -13.26 -6.63 0.86
C GLN A 22 -12.87 -6.05 -0.51
N VAL A 23 -12.49 -4.77 -0.56
CA VAL A 23 -12.10 -4.07 -1.79
C VAL A 23 -10.67 -3.57 -1.67
N THR A 24 -9.85 -3.86 -2.67
CA THR A 24 -8.44 -3.44 -2.70
C THR A 24 -8.27 -2.28 -3.66
N ASP A 25 -7.75 -1.15 -3.19
CA ASP A 25 -7.40 -0.02 -4.05
C ASP A 25 -6.20 -0.42 -4.92
N PRO A 26 -6.34 -0.44 -6.26
CA PRO A 26 -5.23 -0.82 -7.15
C PRO A 26 -4.07 0.17 -7.15
N ASN A 27 -4.22 1.39 -6.61
CA ASN A 27 -3.18 2.40 -6.58
C ASN A 27 -2.29 2.29 -5.35
N THR A 28 -2.87 1.95 -4.20
CA THR A 28 -2.16 1.86 -2.91
C THR A 28 -1.92 0.41 -2.49
N GLY A 29 -2.77 -0.52 -2.94
CA GLY A 29 -2.81 -1.90 -2.46
C GLY A 29 -3.57 -2.06 -1.14
N ASN A 30 -4.01 -0.97 -0.51
CA ASN A 30 -4.77 -1.01 0.74
C ASN A 30 -6.12 -1.69 0.49
N THR A 31 -6.52 -2.53 1.43
CA THR A 31 -7.78 -3.27 1.35
C THR A 31 -8.71 -2.79 2.44
N TYR A 32 -9.99 -2.62 2.08
CA TYR A 32 -11.00 -2.05 2.96
C TYR A 32 -12.22 -2.98 3.05
N ASP A 33 -12.88 -2.96 4.20
CA ASP A 33 -14.19 -3.60 4.39
C ASP A 33 -15.03 -2.84 5.41
N VAL A 34 -16.35 -2.98 5.34
CA VAL A 34 -17.29 -2.42 6.32
C VAL A 34 -17.80 -3.52 7.22
N ILE A 35 -17.44 -3.46 8.49
CA ILE A 35 -17.89 -4.42 9.49
C ILE A 35 -19.14 -3.86 10.17
N THR A 36 -20.29 -4.45 9.87
CA THR A 36 -21.56 -4.06 10.50
C THR A 36 -21.66 -4.67 11.90
N LYS A 37 -21.15 -3.94 12.89
CA LYS A 37 -21.13 -4.34 14.30
C LYS A 37 -21.18 -3.09 15.16
N ASN A 38 -22.26 -2.93 15.93
CA ASN A 38 -22.39 -1.84 16.89
C ASN A 38 -21.45 -2.09 18.08
N MET A 39 -20.44 -1.23 18.21
CA MET A 39 -19.42 -1.28 19.26
C MET A 39 -18.98 0.15 19.60
N PHE A 40 -18.37 0.31 20.77
CA PHE A 40 -17.67 1.53 21.09
C PHE A 40 -16.45 1.71 20.17
N TRP A 41 -16.04 2.95 19.90
CA TRP A 41 -14.90 3.23 19.02
C TRP A 41 -13.64 2.49 19.48
N THR A 42 -13.35 2.52 20.79
CA THR A 42 -12.18 1.83 21.36
C THR A 42 -12.24 0.32 21.15
N ASP A 43 -13.43 -0.27 21.19
CA ASP A 43 -13.62 -1.70 20.96
C ASP A 43 -13.56 -2.04 19.46
N ALA A 44 -14.05 -1.15 18.60
CA ALA A 44 -13.98 -1.28 17.15
C ALA A 44 -12.52 -1.25 16.66
N GLU A 45 -11.68 -0.37 17.20
CA GLU A 45 -10.25 -0.33 16.91
C GLU A 45 -9.53 -1.60 17.41
N ALA A 46 -9.86 -2.09 18.59
CA ALA A 46 -9.33 -3.37 19.07
C ALA A 46 -9.79 -4.55 18.20
N ASP A 47 -11.03 -4.55 17.72
CA ASP A 47 -11.58 -5.58 16.82
C ASP A 47 -10.89 -5.52 15.45
N ALA A 48 -10.71 -4.32 14.87
CA ALA A 48 -10.00 -4.09 13.61
C ALA A 48 -8.55 -4.60 13.66
N LYS A 49 -7.82 -4.31 14.75
CA LYS A 49 -6.46 -4.82 15.01
C LYS A 49 -6.36 -6.34 15.09
N ASN A 50 -7.45 -7.04 15.42
CA ASN A 50 -7.49 -8.50 15.45
C ASN A 50 -7.88 -9.12 14.10
N GLN A 51 -8.33 -8.33 13.14
CA GLN A 51 -8.61 -8.85 11.81
C GLN A 51 -7.34 -8.96 10.97
N MET A 52 -7.31 -9.95 10.09
CA MET A 52 -6.17 -10.23 9.22
C MET A 52 -6.61 -10.29 7.76
N PHE A 53 -5.88 -9.59 6.90
CA PHE A 53 -6.00 -9.74 5.44
C PHE A 53 -4.59 -9.85 4.86
N GLY A 54 -4.35 -10.88 4.04
CA GLY A 54 -3.03 -11.09 3.42
C GLY A 54 -1.85 -11.27 4.40
N GLY A 55 -2.11 -11.55 5.69
CA GLY A 55 -1.08 -11.62 6.73
C GLY A 55 -0.75 -10.27 7.39
N THR A 56 -1.45 -9.20 7.03
CA THR A 56 -1.37 -7.88 7.67
C THR A 56 -2.54 -7.73 8.66
N PRO A 57 -2.29 -7.26 9.89
CA PRO A 57 -3.37 -6.89 10.83
C PRO A 57 -4.06 -5.60 10.36
N GLY A 58 -5.35 -5.48 10.64
CA GLY A 58 -6.13 -4.30 10.29
C GLY A 58 -5.98 -3.16 11.29
N HIS A 59 -6.60 -2.03 10.99
CA HIS A 59 -6.91 -0.93 11.89
C HIS A 59 -8.20 -0.26 11.43
N LEU A 60 -8.79 0.60 12.26
CA LEU A 60 -9.83 1.49 11.75
C LEU A 60 -9.25 2.32 10.60
N ALA A 61 -10.00 2.39 9.52
CA ALA A 61 -9.54 3.00 8.28
C ALA A 61 -9.20 4.48 8.49
N THR A 62 -8.09 4.87 7.89
CA THR A 62 -7.70 6.26 7.75
C THR A 62 -8.17 6.74 6.38
N ILE A 63 -8.45 8.03 6.26
CA ILE A 63 -8.78 8.63 4.97
C ILE A 63 -7.94 9.89 4.86
N THR A 64 -6.82 9.78 4.15
CA THR A 64 -5.76 10.77 4.04
C THR A 64 -5.82 11.56 2.74
N SER A 65 -6.69 11.19 1.80
CA SER A 65 -6.87 11.90 0.54
C SER A 65 -8.30 11.84 -0.03
N GLN A 66 -8.61 12.76 -0.95
CA GLN A 66 -9.88 12.73 -1.68
C GLN A 66 -10.01 11.48 -2.55
N ALA A 67 -8.91 11.00 -3.15
CA ALA A 67 -8.93 9.84 -4.04
C ALA A 67 -9.29 8.54 -3.29
N GLU A 68 -8.76 8.41 -2.06
CA GLU A 68 -9.07 7.31 -1.15
C GLU A 68 -10.52 7.36 -0.67
N LEU A 69 -11.02 8.55 -0.30
CA LEU A 69 -12.44 8.73 0.05
C LEU A 69 -13.35 8.34 -1.13
N ASP A 70 -13.03 8.79 -2.34
CA ASP A 70 -13.78 8.47 -3.55
C ASP A 70 -13.76 6.95 -3.81
N PHE A 71 -12.61 6.29 -3.61
CA PHE A 71 -12.48 4.84 -3.76
C PHE A 71 -13.37 4.09 -2.76
N VAL A 72 -13.31 4.42 -1.47
CA VAL A 72 -14.14 3.80 -0.42
C VAL A 72 -15.62 4.00 -0.72
N MET A 73 -16.04 5.24 -1.00
CA MET A 73 -17.44 5.58 -1.26
C MET A 73 -18.00 4.93 -2.54
N ALA A 74 -17.16 4.70 -3.55
CA ALA A 74 -17.58 4.07 -4.80
C ALA A 74 -17.70 2.54 -4.69
N ASN A 75 -16.96 1.90 -3.79
CA ASN A 75 -16.81 0.45 -3.75
C ASN A 75 -17.43 -0.22 -2.52
N LEU A 76 -17.75 0.54 -1.46
CA LEU A 76 -18.33 0.02 -0.22
C LEU A 76 -19.71 0.63 0.07
N VAL A 77 -20.53 -0.14 0.79
CA VAL A 77 -21.85 0.33 1.24
C VAL A 77 -21.69 1.01 2.59
N ILE A 78 -21.61 2.34 2.57
CA ILE A 78 -21.46 3.15 3.78
C ILE A 78 -22.84 3.45 4.39
N SER A 79 -22.99 3.10 5.67
CA SER A 79 -24.10 3.53 6.52
C SER A 79 -23.60 4.65 7.43
N ARG A 80 -23.00 4.29 8.56
CA ARG A 80 -22.43 5.24 9.50
C ARG A 80 -21.28 4.60 10.28
N PRO A 81 -20.13 4.34 9.62
CA PRO A 81 -19.02 3.64 10.26
C PRO A 81 -18.15 4.56 11.13
N TRP A 82 -17.52 3.96 12.13
CA TRP A 82 -16.30 4.51 12.72
C TRP A 82 -15.16 4.59 11.70
N LEU A 83 -14.37 5.66 11.81
CA LEU A 83 -13.06 5.83 11.18
C LEU A 83 -11.96 5.89 12.24
N GLY A 84 -10.70 5.76 11.84
CA GLY A 84 -9.55 5.74 12.75
C GLY A 84 -9.14 7.09 13.32
N GLY A 85 -9.95 8.13 13.17
CA GLY A 85 -9.65 9.46 13.72
C GLY A 85 -10.03 9.54 15.19
N PHE A 86 -9.14 10.11 16.01
CA PHE A 86 -9.40 10.39 17.42
C PHE A 86 -8.71 11.68 17.88
N HIS A 87 -9.18 12.25 18.98
CA HIS A 87 -8.56 13.41 19.62
C HIS A 87 -7.41 12.96 20.55
N ASP A 88 -6.17 13.26 20.17
CA ASP A 88 -5.00 13.01 20.99
C ASP A 88 -4.83 14.10 22.05
N THR A 89 -5.41 13.86 23.23
CA THR A 89 -5.29 14.76 24.40
C THR A 89 -3.85 14.95 24.90
N ALA A 90 -2.88 14.14 24.43
CA ALA A 90 -1.47 14.31 24.73
C ALA A 90 -0.73 15.20 23.71
N ASP A 91 -1.35 15.57 22.58
CA ASP A 91 -0.78 16.50 21.62
C ASP A 91 -0.59 17.89 22.27
N PRO A 92 0.61 18.50 22.18
CA PRO A 92 0.84 19.87 22.67
C PRO A 92 -0.09 20.94 22.08
N ASN A 93 -0.71 20.66 20.94
CA ASN A 93 -1.68 21.52 20.24
C ASN A 93 -3.13 21.07 20.46
N TYR A 94 -3.38 20.11 21.36
CA TYR A 94 -4.73 19.69 21.72
C TYR A 94 -5.57 20.89 22.18
N SER A 95 -6.71 21.07 21.54
CA SER A 95 -7.68 22.12 21.84
C SER A 95 -9.03 21.78 21.22
N GLU A 96 -10.05 21.56 22.05
CA GLU A 96 -11.41 21.38 21.57
C GLU A 96 -11.91 22.58 20.74
N PRO A 97 -12.76 22.35 19.72
CA PRO A 97 -13.20 21.03 19.22
C PRO A 97 -12.28 20.43 18.14
N ALA A 98 -11.29 21.18 17.63
CA ALA A 98 -10.65 20.87 16.34
C ALA A 98 -9.13 20.65 16.38
N GLY A 99 -8.45 20.95 17.49
CA GLY A 99 -7.01 20.83 17.64
C GLY A 99 -6.62 19.52 18.31
N GLY A 100 -5.71 18.76 17.69
CA GLY A 100 -5.19 17.50 18.24
C GLY A 100 -5.80 16.24 17.64
N TRP A 101 -6.52 16.32 16.52
CA TRP A 101 -6.96 15.13 15.78
C TRP A 101 -5.77 14.36 15.20
N ALA A 102 -5.80 13.04 15.36
CA ALA A 102 -4.77 12.11 14.88
C ALA A 102 -5.41 10.85 14.30
N TRP A 103 -4.67 10.18 13.40
CA TRP A 103 -5.02 8.85 12.91
C TRP A 103 -4.41 7.76 13.81
N VAL A 104 -5.12 6.65 13.98
CA VAL A 104 -4.62 5.45 14.71
C VAL A 104 -3.30 4.88 14.16
N THR A 105 -2.95 5.20 12.90
CA THR A 105 -1.70 4.83 12.22
C THR A 105 -0.55 5.79 12.50
N GLY A 106 -0.82 6.99 13.03
CA GLY A 106 0.15 8.07 13.20
C GLY A 106 0.40 8.90 11.93
N GLU A 107 -0.35 8.67 10.85
CA GLU A 107 -0.29 9.50 9.65
C GLU A 107 -0.74 10.94 9.91
N PRO A 108 -0.24 11.94 9.15
CA PRO A 108 -0.66 13.33 9.33
C PRO A 108 -2.16 13.54 9.08
N PHE A 109 -2.87 14.08 10.07
CA PHE A 109 -4.29 14.44 9.97
C PHE A 109 -4.46 15.77 9.21
N THR A 110 -4.26 15.75 7.89
CA THR A 110 -4.22 16.96 7.04
C THR A 110 -5.37 17.06 6.04
N PHE A 111 -5.85 15.93 5.52
CA PHE A 111 -7.09 15.86 4.76
C PHE A 111 -8.28 15.74 5.73
N THR A 112 -9.31 16.55 5.53
CA THR A 112 -10.54 16.45 6.32
C THR A 112 -11.78 16.55 5.44
N ASN A 113 -12.82 15.80 5.83
CA ASN A 113 -14.13 15.89 5.19
C ASN A 113 -15.26 16.15 6.20
N TRP A 114 -14.98 16.99 7.20
CA TRP A 114 -15.95 17.44 8.20
C TRP A 114 -17.26 17.92 7.57
N SER A 115 -18.37 17.56 8.22
CA SER A 115 -19.66 18.19 7.95
C SER A 115 -19.62 19.67 8.32
N ALA A 116 -20.55 20.45 7.78
CA ALA A 116 -20.61 21.88 8.06
C ALA A 116 -20.92 22.12 9.54
N GLY A 117 -19.96 22.69 10.27
CA GLY A 117 -20.07 22.94 11.71
C GLY A 117 -19.25 21.98 12.57
N GLU A 118 -18.67 20.93 11.98
CA GLU A 118 -17.85 19.94 12.68
C GLU A 118 -16.33 20.24 12.58
N PRO A 119 -15.53 19.76 13.55
CA PRO A 119 -15.95 19.12 14.80
C PRO A 119 -16.54 20.14 15.79
N ASN A 120 -17.45 19.70 16.67
CA ASN A 120 -18.23 20.62 17.52
C ASN A 120 -18.22 20.33 19.03
N ASP A 121 -17.79 19.15 19.47
CA ASP A 121 -17.78 18.72 20.88
C ASP A 121 -19.12 18.93 21.61
N THR A 122 -20.24 18.52 20.99
CA THR A 122 -21.61 18.72 21.49
C THR A 122 -22.36 17.43 21.82
N ALA A 123 -21.67 16.42 22.36
CA ALA A 123 -22.28 15.13 22.65
C ALA A 123 -23.60 15.30 23.41
N ALA A 124 -24.66 14.66 22.92
CA ALA A 124 -26.00 14.72 23.51
C ALA A 124 -26.05 14.33 25.01
N ASN A 125 -25.03 13.63 25.50
CA ASN A 125 -24.90 13.15 26.88
C ASN A 125 -23.94 14.00 27.75
N GLY A 126 -23.36 15.08 27.23
CA GLY A 126 -22.51 16.01 27.98
C GLY A 126 -21.09 15.51 28.30
N GLY A 127 -20.55 14.56 27.53
CA GLY A 127 -19.14 14.15 27.56
C GLY A 127 -18.41 14.53 26.27
N PRO A 128 -17.08 14.38 26.20
CA PRO A 128 -16.30 14.82 25.04
C PRO A 128 -16.57 13.96 23.79
N GLU A 129 -16.46 14.58 22.61
CA GLU A 129 -16.57 13.95 21.30
C GLU A 129 -15.20 13.67 20.68
N ASP A 130 -14.49 12.69 21.24
CA ASP A 130 -13.09 12.44 20.87
C ASP A 130 -12.89 11.48 19.68
N TYR A 131 -13.94 11.06 18.97
CA TYR A 131 -13.87 9.97 17.99
C TYR A 131 -14.58 10.27 16.67
N LEU A 132 -13.95 9.87 15.57
CA LEU A 132 -14.41 10.18 14.21
C LEU A 132 -15.39 9.12 13.69
N GLU A 133 -16.59 9.55 13.29
CA GLU A 133 -17.50 8.76 12.45
C GLU A 133 -17.69 9.40 11.07
N MET A 134 -18.09 8.59 10.09
CA MET A 134 -18.44 9.04 8.75
C MET A 134 -19.92 8.79 8.46
N PHE A 135 -20.61 9.78 7.89
CA PHE A 135 -21.97 9.64 7.40
C PHE A 135 -22.02 9.03 5.99
N LYS A 136 -23.19 8.53 5.62
CA LYS A 136 -23.48 7.97 4.29
C LYS A 136 -23.19 8.91 3.12
N ASP A 137 -23.19 10.22 3.35
CA ASP A 137 -22.84 11.23 2.34
C ASP A 137 -21.34 11.59 2.33
N SER A 138 -20.50 10.75 2.95
CA SER A 138 -19.05 10.87 3.16
C SER A 138 -18.63 11.87 4.24
N LYS A 139 -19.53 12.71 4.76
CA LYS A 139 -19.16 13.77 5.69
C LYS A 139 -18.86 13.25 7.08
N TRP A 140 -17.91 13.89 7.75
CA TRP A 140 -17.44 13.45 9.06
C TRP A 140 -18.11 14.19 10.20
N ASN A 141 -18.18 13.50 11.33
CA ASN A 141 -18.68 14.00 12.59
C ASN A 141 -17.79 13.48 13.72
N ASP A 142 -17.53 14.32 14.72
CA ASP A 142 -16.97 13.91 15.99
C ASP A 142 -18.11 13.42 16.89
N THR A 143 -17.85 12.38 17.68
CA THR A 143 -18.83 11.86 18.62
C THR A 143 -18.14 11.19 19.80
N ASN A 144 -18.91 10.96 20.86
CA ASN A 144 -18.43 10.20 22.02
C ASN A 144 -18.10 8.74 21.66
N ASN A 145 -17.40 8.02 22.54
CA ASN A 145 -17.01 6.62 22.32
C ASN A 145 -18.19 5.67 22.01
N ALA A 146 -19.43 6.06 22.31
CA ALA A 146 -20.63 5.26 22.08
C ALA A 146 -21.36 5.60 20.76
N GLY A 147 -20.83 6.50 19.94
CA GLY A 147 -21.37 6.79 18.61
C GLY A 147 -22.72 7.50 18.63
N GLY A 148 -23.02 8.21 19.72
CA GLY A 148 -24.33 8.84 19.93
C GLY A 148 -25.52 7.86 19.91
N GLY A 149 -25.27 6.55 19.95
CA GLY A 149 -26.28 5.49 19.78
C GLY A 149 -26.68 5.17 18.33
N TRP A 150 -26.00 5.74 17.34
CA TRP A 150 -26.37 5.63 15.93
C TRP A 150 -25.30 4.99 15.04
N THR A 151 -24.02 5.09 15.43
CA THR A 151 -22.92 4.43 14.71
C THR A 151 -23.12 2.92 14.76
N ASP A 152 -23.20 2.28 13.59
CA ASP A 152 -23.68 0.90 13.44
C ASP A 152 -22.61 -0.06 12.90
N SER A 153 -21.45 0.48 12.55
CA SER A 153 -20.41 -0.22 11.82
C SER A 153 -19.04 0.42 12.06
N TYR A 154 -17.99 -0.20 11.53
CA TYR A 154 -16.70 0.42 11.38
C TYR A 154 -16.08 0.08 10.02
N LEU A 155 -15.29 1.01 9.48
CA LEU A 155 -14.48 0.77 8.29
C LEU A 155 -13.13 0.25 8.75
N VAL A 156 -12.77 -0.96 8.31
CA VAL A 156 -11.44 -1.52 8.55
C VAL A 156 -10.59 -1.32 7.31
N GLU A 157 -9.34 -0.99 7.54
CA GLU A 157 -8.28 -0.93 6.54
C GLU A 157 -7.21 -1.94 6.90
N TRP A 158 -6.73 -2.66 5.89
CA TRP A 158 -5.49 -3.40 5.95
C TRP A 158 -4.53 -2.76 5.00
N GLU A 159 -3.40 -2.31 5.55
CA GLU A 159 -2.32 -1.77 4.76
C GLU A 159 -1.95 -2.74 3.66
N GLY A 160 -1.91 -2.18 2.46
CA GLY A 160 -1.49 -2.87 1.28
C GLY A 160 -0.05 -3.28 1.44
N GLY A 161 0.18 -4.55 1.78
CA GLY A 161 1.36 -5.26 1.29
C GLY A 161 1.37 -5.38 -0.25
N GLY A 162 0.50 -4.64 -0.94
CA GLY A 162 0.25 -4.65 -2.37
C GLY A 162 1.27 -3.85 -3.16
N SER A 163 1.36 -4.18 -4.43
CA SER A 163 2.34 -3.57 -5.33
C SER A 163 2.04 -2.07 -5.46
N ILE A 164 2.95 -1.20 -4.99
CA ILE A 164 2.89 0.24 -5.23
C ILE A 164 3.64 0.58 -6.52
N GLY A 165 3.13 1.60 -7.24
CA GLY A 165 3.71 2.06 -8.49
C GLY A 165 3.30 1.26 -9.73
N THR A 166 3.78 1.70 -10.89
CA THR A 166 3.40 1.13 -12.19
C THR A 166 4.64 0.68 -12.95
N ASN A 167 4.65 -0.57 -13.39
CA ASN A 167 5.67 -1.08 -14.29
C ASN A 167 5.66 -0.35 -15.64
N TYR A 168 6.84 -0.10 -16.19
CA TYR A 168 7.05 0.47 -17.51
C TYR A 168 8.31 -0.16 -18.12
N CYS A 169 8.59 0.11 -19.40
CA CYS A 169 9.75 -0.49 -20.08
C CYS A 169 9.67 -2.03 -20.09
N SER A 170 8.45 -2.56 -20.20
CA SER A 170 8.12 -3.97 -20.12
C SER A 170 7.66 -4.55 -21.48
N PRO A 171 7.89 -5.85 -21.73
CA PRO A 171 8.74 -6.74 -20.95
C PRO A 171 10.23 -6.38 -21.08
N ALA A 172 11.00 -6.69 -20.04
CA ALA A 172 12.46 -6.64 -20.12
C ALA A 172 13.03 -7.62 -21.15
N ASN A 173 14.30 -7.45 -21.51
CA ASN A 173 14.99 -8.41 -22.35
C ASN A 173 15.09 -9.77 -21.66
N THR A 174 14.90 -10.84 -22.42
CA THR A 174 15.00 -12.21 -21.91
C THR A 174 16.41 -12.51 -21.39
N ASN A 175 16.50 -13.05 -20.19
CA ASN A 175 17.75 -13.43 -19.53
C ASN A 175 18.09 -14.92 -19.76
N SER A 176 19.22 -15.41 -19.22
CA SER A 176 19.68 -16.80 -19.45
C SER A 176 18.73 -17.89 -18.95
N SER A 177 17.74 -17.56 -18.10
CA SER A 177 16.70 -18.52 -17.68
C SER A 177 15.57 -18.67 -18.71
N GLY A 178 15.57 -17.86 -19.77
CA GLY A 178 14.47 -17.78 -20.74
C GLY A 178 13.30 -16.93 -20.27
N GLN A 179 13.41 -16.26 -19.12
CA GLN A 179 12.41 -15.34 -18.57
C GLN A 179 12.83 -13.88 -18.72
N SER A 180 11.89 -12.96 -18.55
CA SER A 180 12.16 -11.53 -18.44
C SER A 180 12.01 -11.14 -16.97
N ALA A 181 13.02 -10.49 -16.39
CA ALA A 181 12.97 -10.13 -14.97
C ALA A 181 11.97 -8.99 -14.74
N VAL A 182 11.14 -9.09 -13.71
CA VAL A 182 10.07 -8.13 -13.40
C VAL A 182 10.30 -7.52 -12.03
N ILE A 183 10.33 -6.19 -11.94
CA ILE A 183 10.40 -5.45 -10.67
C ILE A 183 8.98 -5.20 -10.13
N SER A 184 8.83 -5.24 -8.81
CA SER A 184 7.66 -4.76 -8.08
C SER A 184 8.13 -3.98 -6.85
N ALA A 185 7.23 -3.19 -6.27
CA ALA A 185 7.48 -2.45 -5.03
C ALA A 185 6.31 -2.66 -4.09
N VAL A 186 6.53 -2.76 -2.79
CA VAL A 186 5.47 -2.85 -1.77
C VAL A 186 5.82 -1.91 -0.60
N GLY A 187 4.83 -1.62 0.24
CA GLY A 187 4.97 -0.69 1.37
C GLY A 187 4.10 0.54 1.16
N SER A 188 4.59 1.73 1.54
CA SER A 188 3.82 2.97 1.51
C SER A 188 4.35 3.96 0.46
N THR A 189 3.42 4.71 -0.14
CA THR A 189 3.77 5.90 -0.95
C THR A 189 3.99 7.15 -0.09
N ILE A 190 3.66 7.11 1.21
CA ILE A 190 3.89 8.21 2.14
C ILE A 190 5.38 8.29 2.51
N VAL A 191 6.05 9.40 2.18
CA VAL A 191 7.49 9.57 2.42
C VAL A 191 7.86 9.41 3.89
N ALA A 192 7.03 9.97 4.78
CA ALA A 192 7.27 9.95 6.22
C ALA A 192 7.25 8.54 6.82
N ALA A 193 6.51 7.60 6.21
CA ALA A 193 6.48 6.21 6.65
C ALA A 193 7.81 5.48 6.38
N ASN A 194 8.62 5.97 5.43
CA ASN A 194 9.91 5.39 5.02
C ASN A 194 9.87 3.85 4.85
N ASN A 195 8.78 3.36 4.27
CA ASN A 195 8.50 1.93 4.13
C ASN A 195 8.38 1.58 2.65
N LEU A 196 9.50 1.36 1.98
CA LEU A 196 9.54 0.92 0.59
C LEU A 196 10.38 -0.35 0.48
N THR A 197 9.81 -1.41 -0.07
CA THR A 197 10.53 -2.63 -0.42
C THR A 197 10.43 -2.88 -1.92
N LEU A 198 11.57 -2.93 -2.61
CA LEU A 198 11.66 -3.31 -4.02
C LEU A 198 12.00 -4.78 -4.14
N THR A 199 11.33 -5.50 -5.04
CA THR A 199 11.59 -6.91 -5.32
C THR A 199 11.69 -7.13 -6.82
N VAL A 200 12.66 -7.92 -7.28
CA VAL A 200 12.72 -8.42 -8.65
C VAL A 200 12.58 -9.92 -8.63
N ASN A 201 11.74 -10.46 -9.50
CA ASN A 201 11.57 -11.89 -9.72
C ASN A 201 12.07 -12.30 -11.12
N GLN A 202 12.01 -13.60 -11.42
CA GLN A 202 12.36 -14.16 -12.73
C GLN A 202 13.80 -13.84 -13.18
N MET A 203 14.71 -13.61 -12.22
CA MET A 203 16.15 -13.50 -12.48
C MET A 203 16.75 -14.89 -12.70
N PRO A 204 17.90 -15.01 -13.39
CA PRO A 204 18.65 -16.25 -13.37
C PRO A 204 19.07 -16.61 -11.94
N LEU A 205 19.06 -17.90 -11.62
CA LEU A 205 19.35 -18.38 -10.26
C LEU A 205 20.80 -18.08 -9.85
N ASN A 206 20.99 -17.81 -8.57
CA ASN A 206 22.27 -17.57 -7.90
C ASN A 206 23.11 -16.42 -8.49
N GLN A 207 22.47 -15.43 -9.12
CA GLN A 207 23.15 -14.27 -9.70
C GLN A 207 23.13 -13.07 -8.77
N PHE A 208 24.22 -12.31 -8.81
CA PHE A 208 24.29 -11.04 -8.08
C PHE A 208 23.63 -9.90 -8.88
N GLY A 209 22.93 -9.02 -8.16
CA GLY A 209 22.32 -7.82 -8.71
C GLY A 209 22.23 -6.69 -7.69
N TYR A 210 21.85 -5.51 -8.16
CA TYR A 210 21.58 -4.34 -7.33
C TYR A 210 20.59 -3.40 -8.03
N PHE A 211 19.86 -2.63 -7.23
CA PHE A 211 18.85 -1.70 -7.71
C PHE A 211 19.45 -0.34 -8.07
N LEU A 212 18.78 0.32 -9.00
CA LEU A 212 19.06 1.64 -9.52
C LEU A 212 17.83 2.51 -9.36
N ASN A 213 18.03 3.81 -9.17
CA ASN A 213 16.95 4.78 -9.00
C ASN A 213 17.22 6.08 -9.78
N SER A 214 16.17 6.77 -10.22
CA SER A 214 16.25 8.11 -10.81
C SER A 214 14.90 8.83 -10.75
N ASP A 215 14.91 10.16 -10.67
CA ASP A 215 13.73 11.00 -10.87
C ASP A 215 13.31 11.12 -12.34
N THR A 216 14.19 10.67 -13.25
CA THR A 216 14.00 10.82 -14.69
C THR A 216 13.87 9.43 -15.34
N LYS A 217 12.76 9.19 -16.03
CA LYS A 217 12.61 8.02 -16.92
C LYS A 217 13.57 8.13 -18.10
N GLY A 218 14.06 7.00 -18.59
CA GLY A 218 14.90 6.95 -19.78
C GLY A 218 14.74 5.62 -20.51
N PHE A 219 15.41 5.52 -21.66
CA PHE A 219 15.55 4.25 -22.36
C PHE A 219 16.91 4.23 -23.04
N ILE A 220 17.85 3.50 -22.44
CA ILE A 220 19.20 3.33 -22.96
C ILE A 220 19.36 1.86 -23.30
N PRO A 221 19.36 1.48 -24.59
CA PRO A 221 19.49 0.09 -24.98
C PRO A 221 20.93 -0.40 -24.79
N PHE A 222 21.07 -1.61 -24.27
CA PHE A 222 22.34 -2.35 -24.16
C PHE A 222 23.51 -1.58 -23.51
N PRO A 223 23.32 -0.86 -22.38
CA PRO A 223 24.34 0.02 -21.84
C PRO A 223 25.52 -0.80 -21.31
N GLY A 224 26.75 -0.34 -21.60
CA GLY A 224 27.98 -0.97 -21.10
C GLY A 224 28.16 -2.44 -21.52
N GLY A 225 27.56 -2.84 -22.65
CA GLY A 225 27.62 -4.23 -23.14
C GLY A 225 26.60 -5.16 -22.46
N SER A 226 25.64 -4.63 -21.70
CA SER A 226 24.48 -5.38 -21.20
C SER A 226 23.61 -5.89 -22.35
N GLN A 227 22.88 -6.96 -22.09
CA GLN A 227 21.81 -7.44 -22.97
C GLN A 227 20.45 -6.83 -22.67
N GLY A 228 20.29 -6.24 -21.48
CA GLY A 228 19.09 -5.55 -21.09
C GLY A 228 19.10 -4.08 -21.50
N ASN A 229 17.94 -3.45 -21.38
CA ASN A 229 17.79 -2.02 -21.54
C ASN A 229 17.71 -1.34 -20.17
N LEU A 230 18.38 -0.20 -20.01
CA LEU A 230 18.25 0.62 -18.81
C LEU A 230 17.10 1.61 -19.00
N CYS A 231 16.11 1.51 -18.12
CA CYS A 231 14.87 2.29 -18.19
C CYS A 231 14.95 3.63 -17.41
N LEU A 232 16.14 4.06 -17.01
CA LEU A 232 16.38 5.30 -16.26
C LEU A 232 17.19 6.30 -17.09
N GLY A 233 16.95 7.58 -16.87
CA GLY A 233 17.72 8.70 -17.42
C GLY A 233 18.25 9.61 -16.30
N GLY A 234 18.87 10.73 -16.66
CA GLY A 234 19.30 11.75 -15.70
C GLY A 234 20.36 11.27 -14.69
N SER A 235 20.23 11.73 -13.44
CA SER A 235 21.15 11.41 -12.34
C SER A 235 20.80 10.07 -11.70
N ILE A 236 21.45 9.00 -12.16
CA ILE A 236 21.12 7.63 -11.75
C ILE A 236 21.88 7.24 -10.47
N GLY A 237 21.11 6.97 -9.42
CA GLY A 237 21.55 6.38 -8.17
C GLY A 237 21.78 4.88 -8.24
N ARG A 238 22.60 4.35 -7.34
CA ARG A 238 22.95 2.92 -7.28
C ARG A 238 22.97 2.42 -5.84
N HIS A 239 22.19 1.39 -5.53
CA HIS A 239 22.15 0.75 -4.21
C HIS A 239 23.33 -0.23 -4.02
N THR A 240 24.58 0.21 -4.23
CA THR A 240 25.77 -0.67 -4.20
C THR A 240 26.12 -1.20 -2.81
N LYS A 241 25.54 -0.63 -1.75
CA LYS A 241 25.64 -1.16 -0.38
C LYS A 241 24.68 -2.33 -0.11
N GLN A 242 23.72 -2.56 -1.01
CA GLN A 242 22.69 -3.60 -0.91
C GLN A 242 22.77 -4.56 -2.12
N ILE A 243 23.99 -4.90 -2.55
CA ILE A 243 24.19 -5.96 -3.55
C ILE A 243 23.70 -7.27 -2.94
N GLY A 244 22.81 -7.97 -3.64
CA GLY A 244 22.26 -9.23 -3.19
C GLY A 244 22.32 -10.32 -4.26
N ASN A 245 22.00 -11.54 -3.85
CA ASN A 245 22.01 -12.72 -4.70
C ASN A 245 20.58 -13.24 -4.90
N SER A 246 20.20 -13.57 -6.13
CA SER A 246 18.86 -14.06 -6.48
C SER A 246 18.52 -15.45 -5.94
N GLY A 247 19.50 -16.15 -5.38
CA GLY A 247 19.33 -17.44 -4.73
C GLY A 247 18.75 -18.53 -5.64
N SER A 248 18.21 -19.56 -5.01
CA SER A 248 17.55 -20.69 -5.69
C SER A 248 16.16 -20.35 -6.24
N THR A 249 15.59 -19.20 -5.89
CA THR A 249 14.25 -18.77 -6.30
C THR A 249 14.26 -17.77 -7.45
N GLY A 250 15.42 -17.19 -7.79
CA GLY A 250 15.50 -16.17 -8.85
C GLY A 250 14.90 -14.83 -8.41
N VAL A 251 14.91 -14.55 -7.10
CA VAL A 251 14.29 -13.37 -6.49
C VAL A 251 15.33 -12.59 -5.70
N LEU A 252 15.34 -11.26 -5.88
CA LEU A 252 16.17 -10.33 -5.12
C LEU A 252 15.30 -9.20 -4.57
N SER A 253 15.44 -8.87 -3.29
CA SER A 253 14.65 -7.83 -2.61
C SER A 253 15.52 -6.93 -1.76
N ILE A 254 15.18 -5.63 -1.69
CA ILE A 254 15.81 -4.64 -0.79
C ILE A 254 14.74 -3.73 -0.17
N SER A 255 14.98 -3.29 1.06
CA SER A 255 14.31 -2.12 1.61
C SER A 255 15.03 -0.84 1.18
N VAL A 256 14.29 0.18 0.80
CA VAL A 256 14.81 1.46 0.32
C VAL A 256 14.57 2.53 1.37
N ASP A 257 15.64 3.21 1.78
CA ASP A 257 15.56 4.38 2.66
C ASP A 257 15.30 5.64 1.82
N LEU A 258 14.07 6.13 1.85
CA LEU A 258 13.62 7.32 1.15
C LEU A 258 14.28 8.60 1.67
N THR A 259 14.86 8.58 2.87
CA THR A 259 15.60 9.73 3.43
C THR A 259 17.05 9.80 2.98
N ASN A 260 17.55 8.74 2.33
CA ASN A 260 18.97 8.56 2.02
C ASN A 260 19.17 7.85 0.68
N LEU A 261 18.36 8.23 -0.31
CA LEU A 261 18.36 7.60 -1.61
C LEU A 261 19.67 7.95 -2.36
N PRO A 262 20.43 6.97 -2.88
CA PRO A 262 21.72 7.27 -3.48
C PRO A 262 21.55 8.12 -4.75
N ARG A 263 22.41 9.14 -4.94
CA ARG A 263 22.64 9.82 -6.23
C ARG A 263 24.15 10.05 -6.44
N PRO A 264 24.59 10.28 -7.69
CA PRO A 264 25.98 10.62 -7.98
C PRO A 264 26.51 11.84 -7.22
N ALA A 265 25.65 12.82 -6.93
CA ALA A 265 26.00 14.05 -6.21
C ALA A 265 25.95 13.92 -4.67
N GLY A 266 25.57 12.76 -4.13
CA GLY A 266 25.32 12.54 -2.71
C GLY A 266 23.95 11.91 -2.46
N PRO A 267 23.64 11.50 -1.22
CA PRO A 267 22.32 11.00 -0.88
C PRO A 267 21.25 12.09 -1.02
N TYR A 268 20.02 11.67 -1.28
CA TYR A 268 18.87 12.53 -1.48
C TYR A 268 17.70 12.05 -0.62
N GLN A 269 16.98 13.00 -0.01
CA GLN A 269 15.74 12.75 0.70
C GLN A 269 14.57 12.99 -0.27
N VAL A 270 13.83 11.94 -0.59
CA VAL A 270 12.60 12.01 -1.40
C VAL A 270 11.59 12.91 -0.70
N LEU A 271 10.84 13.70 -1.49
CA LEU A 271 9.81 14.60 -0.98
C LEU A 271 8.41 14.20 -1.48
N ALA A 272 7.40 14.56 -0.71
CA ALA A 272 6.00 14.46 -1.09
C ALA A 272 5.74 15.12 -2.45
N GLY A 273 4.98 14.46 -3.32
CA GLY A 273 4.67 14.89 -4.68
C GLY A 273 5.76 14.55 -5.73
N GLU A 274 6.92 14.03 -5.33
CA GLU A 274 7.95 13.61 -6.28
C GLU A 274 7.63 12.23 -6.88
N THR A 275 7.98 12.05 -8.15
CA THR A 275 7.96 10.75 -8.81
C THR A 275 9.37 10.20 -8.96
N TRP A 276 9.58 8.97 -8.53
CA TRP A 276 10.84 8.25 -8.68
C TRP A 276 10.66 6.94 -9.42
N ASN A 277 11.75 6.51 -10.06
CA ASN A 277 11.78 5.38 -10.96
C ASN A 277 12.88 4.42 -10.53
N PHE A 278 12.61 3.12 -10.61
CA PHE A 278 13.52 2.08 -10.17
C PHE A 278 13.65 0.97 -11.22
N THR A 279 14.81 0.33 -11.27
CA THR A 279 15.08 -0.90 -12.04
C THR A 279 16.19 -1.68 -11.36
N CYS A 280 16.38 -2.96 -11.71
CA CYS A 280 17.45 -3.79 -11.18
C CYS A 280 18.43 -4.18 -12.28
N TRP A 281 19.72 -3.96 -12.04
CA TRP A 281 20.79 -4.54 -12.83
C TRP A 281 21.22 -5.88 -12.21
N PHE A 282 21.50 -6.88 -13.04
CA PHE A 282 22.01 -8.16 -12.56
C PHE A 282 22.98 -8.84 -13.51
N ARG A 283 23.82 -9.72 -12.96
CA ARG A 283 24.71 -10.59 -13.72
C ARG A 283 23.90 -11.62 -14.50
N ASP A 284 24.31 -11.87 -15.74
CA ASP A 284 23.64 -12.81 -16.62
C ASP A 284 24.67 -13.54 -17.51
N LYS A 285 24.26 -14.62 -18.16
CA LYS A 285 25.13 -15.38 -19.07
C LYS A 285 24.33 -15.99 -20.23
N ASN A 286 24.29 -15.31 -21.38
CA ASN A 286 23.43 -15.72 -22.49
C ASN A 286 23.97 -15.31 -23.89
N PRO A 287 24.88 -16.05 -24.55
CA PRO A 287 25.55 -17.29 -24.14
C PRO A 287 26.87 -17.03 -23.39
N THR A 288 27.44 -15.82 -23.52
CA THR A 288 28.66 -15.38 -22.83
C THR A 288 28.30 -14.60 -21.56
N VAL A 289 29.28 -14.44 -20.66
CA VAL A 289 29.11 -13.62 -19.44
C VAL A 289 28.74 -12.19 -19.84
N THR A 290 27.68 -11.67 -19.21
CA THR A 290 27.13 -10.35 -19.49
C THR A 290 26.36 -9.83 -18.26
N SER A 291 25.51 -8.84 -18.47
CA SER A 291 24.50 -8.40 -17.53
C SER A 291 23.17 -8.15 -18.23
N ASN A 292 22.12 -8.01 -17.44
CA ASN A 292 20.78 -7.72 -17.92
C ASN A 292 20.05 -6.83 -16.91
N PHE A 293 18.84 -6.39 -17.26
CA PHE A 293 18.02 -5.52 -16.44
C PHE A 293 16.62 -6.10 -16.26
N SER A 294 15.96 -5.77 -15.15
CA SER A 294 14.50 -5.89 -15.06
C SER A 294 13.83 -4.81 -15.89
N ASP A 295 12.51 -4.83 -15.98
CA ASP A 295 11.75 -3.66 -16.41
C ASP A 295 11.90 -2.52 -15.38
N GLY A 296 11.23 -1.39 -15.63
CA GLY A 296 11.20 -0.26 -14.72
C GLY A 296 9.92 -0.23 -13.90
N ILE A 297 9.95 0.37 -12.72
CA ILE A 297 8.75 0.74 -11.95
C ILE A 297 8.78 2.22 -11.58
N THR A 298 7.65 2.91 -11.72
CA THR A 298 7.49 4.33 -11.38
C THR A 298 6.59 4.44 -10.16
N ILE A 299 6.97 5.26 -9.18
CA ILE A 299 6.21 5.49 -7.94
C ILE A 299 6.14 7.00 -7.72
N THR A 300 4.93 7.53 -7.51
CA THR A 300 4.73 8.90 -7.04
C THR A 300 4.52 8.86 -5.54
N PHE A 301 5.31 9.61 -4.79
CA PHE A 301 5.25 9.65 -3.34
C PHE A 301 4.35 10.79 -2.86
N GLN A 302 3.74 10.60 -1.69
CA GLN A 302 2.85 11.53 -1.00
C GLN A 302 3.46 12.00 0.31
#